data_AF-A0A0Q8QX20-F1
#
_entry.id   AF-A0A0Q8QX20-F1
#
_cell.length_a   1.000
_cell.length_b   1.000
_cell.length_c   1.000
_cell.angle_alpha   90.00
_cell.angle_beta   90.00
_cell.angle_gamma   90.00
#
_symmetry.space_group_name_H-M   'P 1'
#
loop_
_entity.id
_entity.type
_entity.pdbx_description
1 polymer ?
#
loop_
_entity_poly.entity_id
_entity_poly.type
_entity_poly.pdbx_seq_one_letter_code
_entity_poly.pdbx_strand_id
1 'polypeptide(L)'
;MTTSDVVLHLADAVWVRDGDGISIPAHGPAGSLSIFVTRAALAAVVGKDRSEISAETARSILEDHQAAIGRVAQRQHARAPRSATLNIDYAEIEDRS
;
A
#
# COMPACT_ATOMS: atom_id res chain seq x y z
N MET A 1 2.37 26.99 1.59
CA MET A 1 2.07 25.79 0.79
C MET A 1 2.89 24.66 1.38
N THR A 2 2.26 23.76 2.14
CA THR A 2 2.92 22.56 2.67
C THR A 2 2.06 21.39 2.25
N THR A 3 2.59 20.65 1.29
CA THR A 3 1.95 19.51 0.63
C THR A 3 1.49 18.53 1.70
N SER A 4 0.17 18.37 1.86
CA SER A 4 -0.48 17.47 2.82
C SER A 4 -0.53 16.04 2.25
N ASP A 5 0.56 15.59 1.66
CA ASP A 5 0.63 14.34 0.94
C ASP A 5 1.06 13.20 1.87
N VAL A 6 0.52 12.01 1.61
CA VAL A 6 1.04 10.77 2.20
C VAL A 6 2.31 10.39 1.45
N VAL A 7 3.42 10.30 2.16
CA VAL A 7 4.73 9.89 1.65
C VAL A 7 4.97 8.43 1.98
N LEU A 8 5.25 7.60 0.97
CA LEU A 8 5.53 6.17 1.11
C LEU A 8 7.03 5.93 1.26
N HIS A 9 7.45 5.11 2.22
CA HIS A 9 8.83 4.66 2.39
C HIS A 9 8.98 3.22 1.88
N LEU A 10 8.93 3.05 0.56
CA LEU A 10 8.98 1.72 -0.09
C LEU A 10 10.29 0.97 0.16
N ALA A 11 11.40 1.69 0.36
CA ALA A 11 12.69 1.09 0.69
C ALA A 11 12.62 0.27 1.99
N ASP A 12 11.82 0.74 2.94
CA ASP A 12 11.62 0.17 4.26
C ASP A 12 10.39 -0.77 4.33
N ALA A 13 9.80 -1.11 3.18
CA ALA A 13 8.67 -2.02 3.13
C ALA A 13 9.11 -3.44 3.55
N VAL A 14 8.31 -4.06 4.43
CA VAL A 14 8.62 -5.36 5.04
C VAL A 14 7.48 -6.35 4.82
N TRP A 15 7.85 -7.59 4.52
CA TRP A 15 6.89 -8.68 4.45
C TRP A 15 6.42 -9.07 5.86
N VAL A 16 5.11 -9.00 6.08
CA VAL A 16 4.46 -9.39 7.33
C VAL A 16 3.82 -10.76 7.12
N ARG A 17 4.42 -11.80 7.71
CA ARG A 17 3.93 -13.18 7.58
C ARG A 17 2.56 -13.38 8.18
N ASP A 18 2.31 -12.78 9.34
CA ASP A 18 1.05 -12.92 10.09
C ASP A 18 -0.14 -12.32 9.34
N GLY A 19 0.06 -11.17 8.69
CA GLY A 19 -0.93 -10.53 7.85
C GLY A 19 -0.99 -11.06 6.41
N ASP A 20 -0.12 -11.99 6.03
CA ASP A 20 0.05 -12.47 4.65
C ASP A 20 0.15 -11.31 3.63
N GLY A 21 1.11 -10.40 3.84
CA GLY A 21 1.22 -9.21 3.00
C GLY A 21 2.47 -8.37 3.24
N ILE A 22 2.47 -7.16 2.72
CA ILE A 22 3.57 -6.19 2.84
C ILE A 22 3.10 -4.94 3.59
N SER A 23 3.90 -4.53 4.57
CA SER A 23 3.71 -3.33 5.36
C SER A 23 4.68 -2.26 4.88
N ILE A 24 4.16 -1.09 4.55
CA ILE A 24 4.91 0.04 3.99
C ILE A 24 4.83 1.16 5.02
N PRO A 25 5.95 1.54 5.66
CA PRO A 25 5.98 2.72 6.50
C PRO A 25 5.64 3.96 5.67
N ALA A 26 4.84 4.86 6.22
CA ALA A 26 4.44 6.08 5.55
C ALA A 26 4.32 7.25 6.53
N HIS A 27 4.36 8.46 5.99
CA HIS A 27 4.14 9.68 6.75
C HIS A 27 3.02 10.50 6.11
N GLY A 28 1.99 10.79 6.89
CA GLY A 28 0.85 11.60 6.48
C GLY A 28 0.78 12.91 7.27
N PRO A 29 -0.14 13.82 6.91
CA PRO A 29 -0.32 15.10 7.58
C PRO A 29 -0.54 15.03 9.10
N ALA A 30 -1.12 13.93 9.58
CA ALA A 30 -1.42 13.73 11.00
C ALA A 30 -0.30 13.01 11.77
N GLY A 31 0.74 12.56 11.08
CA GLY A 31 1.87 11.84 11.66
C GLY A 31 2.22 10.55 10.89
N SER A 32 3.04 9.73 11.53
CA SER A 32 3.46 8.45 10.98
C SER A 32 2.31 7.45 10.97
N LEU A 33 2.24 6.66 9.89
CA LEU A 33 1.27 5.60 9.71
C LEU A 33 1.93 4.42 8.98
N SER A 34 1.24 3.29 8.94
CA SER A 34 1.63 2.16 8.10
C SER A 34 0.55 1.88 7.07
N ILE A 35 0.97 1.53 5.86
CA ILE A 35 0.09 1.06 4.81
C ILE A 35 0.29 -0.44 4.68
N PHE A 36 -0.78 -1.20 4.85
CA PHE A 36 -0.75 -2.63 4.73
C PHE A 36 -1.45 -3.08 3.45
N VAL A 37 -0.77 -3.95 2.70
CA VAL A 37 -1.20 -4.45 1.41
C VAL A 37 -1.13 -5.97 1.44
N THR A 38 -2.25 -6.65 1.27
CA THR A 38 -2.29 -8.11 1.35
C THR A 38 -1.68 -8.78 0.11
N ARG A 39 -1.21 -10.02 0.27
CA ARG A 39 -0.75 -10.88 -0.82
C ARG A 39 -1.82 -11.10 -1.87
N ALA A 40 -3.06 -11.32 -1.44
CA ALA A 40 -4.21 -11.50 -2.33
C ALA A 40 -4.46 -10.25 -3.17
N ALA A 41 -4.36 -9.07 -2.54
CA ALA A 41 -4.48 -7.79 -3.21
C ALA A 41 -3.36 -7.62 -4.27
N LEU A 42 -2.10 -7.90 -3.91
CA LEU A 42 -0.98 -7.88 -4.88
C LEU A 42 -1.19 -8.85 -6.06
N ALA A 43 -1.73 -10.05 -5.79
CA ALA A 43 -1.98 -11.06 -6.80
C ALA A 43 -3.03 -10.62 -7.82
N ALA A 44 -4.11 -9.99 -7.35
CA ALA A 44 -5.19 -9.47 -8.19
C ALA A 44 -4.67 -8.47 -9.24
N VAL A 45 -3.76 -7.59 -8.85
CA VAL A 45 -3.18 -6.52 -9.70
C VAL A 45 -2.48 -7.05 -10.93
N VAL A 46 -1.70 -8.11 -10.72
CA VAL A 46 -0.88 -8.70 -11.78
C VAL A 46 -1.58 -9.88 -12.45
N GLY A 47 -2.84 -10.16 -12.09
CA GLY A 47 -3.61 -11.28 -12.61
C GLY A 47 -2.96 -12.64 -12.33
N LYS A 48 -2.31 -12.80 -11.18
CA LYS A 48 -1.63 -14.04 -10.76
C LYS A 48 -2.33 -14.70 -9.59
N ASP A 49 -1.98 -15.96 -9.33
CA ASP A 49 -2.40 -16.62 -8.10
C ASP A 49 -1.65 -16.08 -6.87
N ARG A 50 -2.29 -16.05 -5.70
CA ARG A 50 -1.66 -15.61 -4.44
C ARG A 50 -0.37 -16.36 -4.13
N SER A 51 -0.29 -17.64 -4.49
CA SER A 51 0.87 -18.50 -4.21
C SER A 51 2.10 -18.11 -5.03
N GLU A 52 1.91 -17.40 -6.14
CA GLU A 52 2.98 -16.88 -6.99
C GLU A 52 3.59 -15.58 -6.45
N ILE A 53 2.97 -14.96 -5.44
CA ILE A 53 3.42 -13.70 -4.85
C ILE A 53 4.41 -13.98 -3.72
N SER A 54 5.69 -14.06 -4.11
CA SER A 54 6.81 -14.03 -3.17
C SER A 54 7.00 -12.62 -2.57
N ALA A 55 7.80 -12.50 -1.51
CA ALA A 55 8.13 -11.20 -0.93
C ALA A 55 8.89 -10.29 -1.92
N GLU A 56 9.75 -10.88 -2.76
CA GLU A 56 10.48 -10.15 -3.80
C GLU A 56 9.52 -9.68 -4.92
N THR A 57 8.63 -10.56 -5.36
CA THR A 57 7.59 -10.22 -6.34
C THR A 57 6.67 -9.12 -5.81
N ALA A 58 6.26 -9.22 -4.55
CA ALA A 58 5.46 -8.18 -3.89
C ALA A 58 6.16 -6.82 -3.93
N ARG A 59 7.47 -6.78 -3.62
CA ARG A 59 8.26 -5.55 -3.65
C ARG A 59 8.32 -4.95 -5.06
N SER A 60 8.59 -5.76 -6.08
CA SER A 60 8.57 -5.32 -7.48
C SER A 60 7.21 -4.72 -7.87
N ILE A 61 6.10 -5.37 -7.48
CA ILE A 61 4.74 -4.87 -7.76
C ILE A 61 4.50 -3.53 -7.05
N LEU A 62 4.96 -3.37 -5.80
CA LEU A 62 4.83 -2.10 -5.10
C LEU A 62 5.57 -0.96 -5.81
N GLU A 63 6.78 -1.25 -6.31
CA GLU A 63 7.59 -0.26 -7.03
C GLU A 63 6.92 0.17 -8.34
N ASP A 64 6.42 -0.80 -9.12
CA ASP A 64 5.70 -0.54 -10.37
C ASP A 64 4.38 0.23 -10.16
N HIS A 65 3.71 -0.01 -9.04
CA HIS A 65 2.40 0.57 -8.72
C HIS A 65 2.44 1.69 -7.68
N GLN A 66 3.62 2.20 -7.31
CA GLN A 66 3.79 3.18 -6.21
C GLN A 66 2.86 4.39 -6.30
N ALA A 67 2.68 4.92 -7.50
CA ALA A 67 1.87 6.11 -7.72
C ALA A 67 0.38 5.84 -7.47
N ALA A 68 -0.09 4.62 -7.77
CA ALA A 68 -1.47 4.24 -7.52
C ALA A 68 -1.72 3.97 -6.04
N ILE A 69 -0.79 3.28 -5.37
CA ILE A 69 -0.83 3.05 -3.92
C ILE A 69 -0.83 4.38 -3.17
N GLY A 70 0.01 5.33 -3.57
CA GLY A 70 0.06 6.68 -2.98
C GLY A 70 -1.29 7.40 -3.07
N ARG A 71 -1.95 7.35 -4.25
CA ARG A 71 -3.29 7.95 -4.41
C ARG A 71 -4.35 7.28 -3.52
N VAL A 72 -4.35 5.95 -3.42
CA VAL A 72 -5.32 5.26 -2.55
C VAL A 72 -5.05 5.57 -1.08
N ALA A 73 -3.78 5.56 -0.65
CA ALA A 73 -3.39 5.92 0.70
C ALA A 73 -3.81 7.35 1.05
N GLN A 74 -3.66 8.31 0.13
CA GLN A 74 -4.13 9.68 0.31
C GLN A 74 -5.65 9.77 0.46
N ARG A 75 -6.41 9.08 -0.41
CA ARG A 75 -7.88 9.05 -0.32
C ARG A 75 -8.34 8.44 1.00
N GLN A 76 -7.73 7.33 1.43
CA GLN A 76 -8.08 6.68 2.69
C GLN A 76 -7.67 7.54 3.91
N HIS A 77 -6.47 8.13 3.90
CA HIS A 77 -6.03 9.03 4.96
C HIS A 77 -6.93 10.27 5.06
N ALA A 78 -7.40 10.83 3.94
CA ALA A 78 -8.33 11.95 3.97
C ALA A 78 -9.68 11.59 4.64
N ARG A 79 -10.13 10.34 4.47
CA ARG A 79 -11.35 9.82 5.13
C ARG A 79 -11.14 9.48 6.60
N ALA A 80 -9.95 9.00 6.96
CA ALA A 80 -9.60 8.59 8.31
C ALA A 80 -8.18 9.07 8.71
N PRO A 81 -8.00 10.38 8.96
CA PRO A 81 -6.67 10.99 9.10
C PRO A 81 -5.94 10.60 10.39
N ARG A 82 -6.58 9.92 11.32
CA ARG A 82 -5.96 9.47 12.58
C ARG A 82 -5.69 7.96 12.61
N SER A 83 -5.96 7.26 11.51
CA SER A 83 -5.70 5.83 11.42
C SER A 83 -4.21 5.57 11.38
N ALA A 84 -3.70 4.86 12.39
CA ALA A 84 -2.30 4.43 12.45
C ALA A 84 -1.97 3.38 11.36
N THR A 85 -2.98 2.69 10.85
CA THR A 85 -2.84 1.70 9.77
C THR A 85 -3.92 1.91 8.73
N LEU A 86 -3.51 1.96 7.46
CA LEU A 86 -4.39 1.97 6.30
C LEU A 86 -4.27 0.62 5.60
N ASN A 87 -5.38 -0.12 5.54
CA ASN A 87 -5.44 -1.37 4.79
C ASN A 87 -5.88 -1.03 3.37
N ILE A 88 -5.01 -1.28 2.41
CA ILE A 88 -5.31 -1.04 1.00
C ILE A 88 -5.69 -2.36 0.35
N ASP A 89 -6.98 -2.50 0.04
CA ASP A 89 -7.46 -3.51 -0.88
C ASP A 89 -7.16 -3.05 -2.32
N TYR A 90 -6.48 -3.88 -3.10
CA TYR A 90 -6.07 -3.49 -4.46
C TYR A 90 -7.24 -3.37 -5.45
N ALA A 91 -8.43 -3.87 -5.12
CA ALA A 91 -9.64 -3.54 -5.86
C ALA A 91 -9.86 -2.01 -5.94
N GLU A 92 -9.38 -1.24 -4.94
CA GLU A 92 -9.43 0.22 -4.95
C GLU A 92 -8.33 0.88 -5.81
N ILE A 93 -7.32 0.11 -6.22
CA ILE A 93 -6.21 0.54 -7.06
C ILE A 93 -6.53 0.34 -8.56
N GLU A 94 -7.39 -0.65 -8.88
CA GLU A 94 -7.90 -0.89 -10.24
C GLU A 94 -8.98 0.10 -10.70
N ASP A 95 -9.48 0.99 -9.84
CA ASP A 95 -10.40 2.08 -10.19
C ASP A 95 -9.68 3.14 -11.05
N ARG A 96 -9.34 2.72 -12.27
CA ARG A 96 -9.06 3.51 -13.46
C ARG A 96 -10.32 3.45 -14.31
N SER A 97 -11.37 4.13 -13.90
CA SER A 97 -12.50 4.47 -14.78
C SER A 97 -12.69 5.97 -14.76
#